data_AF-A0A352AWY3-F1
#
_entry.id   AF-A0A352AWY3-F1
#
_cell.length_a   1.000
_cell.length_b   1.000
_cell.length_c   1.000
_cell.angle_alpha   90.00
_cell.angle_beta   90.00
_cell.angle_gamma   90.00
#
_symmetry.space_group_name_H-M   'P 1'
#
loop_
_entity.id
_entity.type
_entity.pdbx_description
1 polymer ?
#
loop_
_entity_poly.entity_id
_entity_poly.type
_entity_poly.pdbx_seq_one_letter_code
_entity_poly.pdbx_strand_id
1 'polypeptide(L)'
;MYVNFLCSCVGERTPSSTVSREDHLRFCKERAIELAEAGKLDDAVMSFMSDMGKHPKTAEHPALELLFIRNAMGHLKIKGELIEFINGFN
;
A
#
# COMPACT_ATOMS: atom_id res chain seq x y z
N MET A 1 11.23 -32.94 4.68
CA MET A 1 10.15 -32.02 4.25
C MET A 1 9.93 -31.05 5.41
N TYR A 2 10.76 -30.01 5.53
CA TYR A 2 10.70 -29.12 6.68
C TYR A 2 9.74 -27.98 6.40
N VAL A 3 8.66 -27.98 7.17
CA VAL A 3 7.83 -26.82 7.49
C VAL A 3 8.73 -25.70 8.03
N ASN A 4 8.53 -24.46 7.56
CA ASN A 4 9.02 -23.28 8.25
C ASN A 4 7.83 -22.38 8.58
N PHE A 5 7.20 -22.73 9.70
CA PHE A 5 6.47 -21.80 10.54
C PHE A 5 7.53 -21.06 11.38
N LEU A 6 7.77 -19.78 11.12
CA LEU A 6 8.47 -18.90 12.05
C LEU A 6 7.56 -17.72 12.40
N CYS A 7 6.84 -17.92 13.50
CA CYS A 7 6.49 -16.84 14.41
C CYS A 7 7.78 -16.25 14.99
N SER A 8 8.04 -14.96 14.80
CA SER A 8 8.92 -14.14 15.65
C SER A 8 8.72 -12.66 15.35
N CYS A 9 8.60 -11.87 16.40
CA CYS A 9 8.51 -10.41 16.43
C CYS A 9 9.59 -9.73 15.56
N VAL A 10 9.25 -8.99 14.50
CA VAL A 10 10.20 -8.13 13.76
C VAL A 10 9.38 -7.01 13.09
N GLY A 11 9.45 -5.76 13.55
CA GLY A 11 10.52 -4.84 13.15
C GLY A 11 10.09 -4.11 11.87
N GLU A 12 9.96 -2.80 11.96
CA GLU A 12 9.52 -1.84 10.95
C GLU A 12 9.87 -2.22 9.49
N ARG A 13 8.99 -2.94 8.78
CA ARG A 13 9.02 -3.01 7.31
C ARG A 13 8.49 -1.68 6.77
N THR A 14 9.32 -0.65 6.81
CA THR A 14 9.08 0.60 6.10
C THR A 14 10.13 0.75 5.01
N PRO A 15 9.74 0.95 3.73
CA PRO A 15 10.72 1.13 2.67
C PRO A 15 11.38 2.50 2.85
N SER A 16 12.66 2.48 3.22
CA SER A 16 13.52 3.64 3.36
C SER A 16 13.65 4.44 2.05
N SER A 17 13.91 5.75 2.14
CA SER A 17 14.23 6.64 1.02
C SER A 17 15.42 6.20 0.13
N THR A 18 16.14 5.16 0.52
CA THR A 18 17.33 4.61 -0.15
C THR A 18 17.05 3.48 -1.15
N VAL A 19 15.82 2.94 -1.22
CA VAL A 19 15.44 1.93 -2.23
C VAL A 19 15.03 2.59 -3.54
N SER A 20 15.08 1.83 -4.65
CA SER A 20 14.60 2.32 -5.95
C SER A 20 13.11 2.69 -5.85
N ARG A 21 12.68 3.61 -6.72
CA ARG A 21 11.27 4.03 -6.79
C ARG A 21 10.37 2.83 -7.08
N GLU A 22 10.81 1.94 -7.97
CA GLU A 22 10.08 0.77 -8.42
C GLU A 22 9.93 -0.26 -7.28
N ASP A 23 10.99 -0.50 -6.51
CA ASP A 23 10.94 -1.40 -5.36
C ASP A 23 10.10 -0.81 -4.21
N HIS A 24 10.19 0.50 -3.99
CA HIS A 24 9.36 1.22 -3.03
C HIS A 24 7.88 1.11 -3.42
N LEU A 25 7.55 1.36 -4.68
CA LEU A 25 6.18 1.26 -5.18
C LEU A 25 5.66 -0.19 -5.07
N ARG A 26 6.46 -1.18 -5.46
CA ARG A 26 6.08 -2.60 -5.33
C ARG A 26 5.72 -2.95 -3.89
N PHE A 27 6.55 -2.53 -2.93
CA PHE A 27 6.28 -2.73 -1.50
C PHE A 27 4.96 -2.09 -1.08
N CYS A 28 4.73 -0.82 -1.45
CA CYS A 28 3.51 -0.11 -1.10
C CYS A 28 2.27 -0.83 -1.63
N LYS A 29 2.33 -1.30 -2.89
CA LYS A 29 1.25 -2.06 -3.53
C LYS A 29 0.98 -3.38 -2.81
N GLU A 30 2.02 -4.20 -2.59
CA GLU A 30 1.89 -5.51 -1.94
C GLU A 30 1.20 -5.39 -0.57
N ARG A 31 1.68 -4.47 0.27
CA ARG A 31 1.13 -4.25 1.60
C ARG A 31 -0.32 -3.75 1.58
N ALA A 32 -0.65 -2.84 0.67
CA ALA A 32 -2.01 -2.34 0.53
C ALA A 32 -2.97 -3.42 0.02
N ILE A 33 -2.52 -4.28 -0.91
CA ILE A 33 -3.30 -5.42 -1.41
C ILE A 33 -3.54 -6.43 -0.29
N GLU A 34 -2.54 -6.79 0.51
CA GLU A 34 -2.71 -7.71 1.65
C GLU A 34 -3.80 -7.22 2.62
N LEU A 35 -3.81 -5.92 2.94
CA LEU A 35 -4.82 -5.30 3.79
C LEU A 35 -6.22 -5.30 3.14
N ALA A 36 -6.29 -5.02 1.83
CA ALA A 36 -7.53 -5.07 1.08
C ALA A 36 -8.09 -6.51 0.99
N GLU A 37 -7.22 -7.51 0.84
CA GLU A 37 -7.59 -8.92 0.86
C GLU A 37 -8.12 -9.39 2.20
N ALA A 38 -7.60 -8.83 3.30
CA ALA A 38 -8.09 -9.04 4.65
C ALA A 38 -9.40 -8.26 4.96
N GLY A 39 -9.97 -7.54 3.99
CA GLY A 39 -11.20 -6.75 4.16
C GLY A 39 -11.01 -5.42 4.91
N LYS A 40 -9.75 -5.02 5.14
CA LYS A 40 -9.41 -3.78 5.85
C LYS A 40 -9.11 -2.66 4.85
N LEU A 41 -10.15 -2.21 4.13
CA LEU A 41 -10.01 -1.28 3.01
C LEU A 41 -9.49 0.11 3.45
N ASP A 42 -10.00 0.64 4.55
CA ASP A 42 -9.52 1.93 5.08
C ASP A 42 -8.05 1.83 5.52
N ASP A 43 -7.68 0.74 6.21
CA ASP A 43 -6.28 0.50 6.60
C ASP A 43 -5.36 0.35 5.37
N ALA A 44 -5.85 -0.30 4.31
CA ALA A 44 -5.12 -0.45 3.05
C ALA A 44 -4.83 0.91 2.40
N VAL A 45 -5.82 1.80 2.33
CA VAL A 45 -5.66 3.15 1.80
C VAL A 45 -4.69 3.96 2.66
N MET A 46 -4.87 3.96 3.97
CA MET A 46 -4.03 4.70 4.91
C MET A 46 -2.58 4.20 4.89
N SER A 47 -2.38 2.88 4.80
CA SER A 47 -1.06 2.28 4.68
C SER A 47 -0.40 2.66 3.35
N PHE A 48 -1.11 2.56 2.23
CA PHE A 48 -0.58 2.93 0.92
C PHE A 48 -0.11 4.39 0.89
N MET A 49 -0.96 5.32 1.36
CA MET A 49 -0.61 6.74 1.41
C MET A 49 0.57 7.02 2.35
N SER A 50 0.57 6.41 3.53
CA SER A 50 1.65 6.57 4.51
C SER A 50 2.99 6.04 3.98
N ASP A 51 2.98 4.87 3.33
CA ASP A 51 4.19 4.27 2.78
C ASP A 51 4.73 5.08 1.59
N MET A 52 3.85 5.51 0.68
CA MET A 52 4.22 6.34 -0.48
C MET A 52 4.85 7.68 -0.09
N GLY A 53 4.44 8.25 1.06
CA GLY A 53 5.01 9.46 1.63
C GLY A 53 6.45 9.33 2.14
N LYS A 54 6.99 8.11 2.29
CA LYS A 54 8.34 7.87 2.80
C LYS A 54 9.44 8.00 1.74
N HIS A 55 9.06 8.07 0.47
CA HIS A 55 10.00 8.24 -0.63
C HIS A 55 9.68 9.50 -1.45
N PRO A 56 10.65 10.40 -1.68
CA PRO A 56 10.39 11.72 -2.26
C PRO A 56 9.80 11.67 -3.68
N LYS A 57 10.14 10.64 -4.48
CA LYS A 57 9.60 10.50 -5.86
C LYS A 57 8.16 9.98 -5.92
N THR A 58 7.59 9.53 -4.80
CA THR A 58 6.25 8.95 -4.73
C THR A 58 5.33 9.74 -3.82
N ALA A 59 5.88 10.48 -2.86
CA ALA A 59 5.16 11.30 -1.89
C ALA A 59 4.31 12.41 -2.52
N GLU A 60 4.77 12.99 -3.62
CA GLU A 60 4.10 14.11 -4.29
C GLU A 60 3.19 13.68 -5.46
N HIS A 61 2.88 12.38 -5.57
CA HIS A 61 2.13 11.89 -6.71
C HIS A 61 0.65 12.32 -6.60
N PRO A 62 0.08 13.02 -7.61
CA PRO A 62 -1.28 13.60 -7.53
C PRO A 62 -2.37 12.53 -7.40
N ALA A 63 -2.11 11.30 -7.84
CA ALA A 63 -3.06 10.20 -7.63
C ALA A 63 -3.25 9.81 -6.14
N LEU A 64 -2.36 10.21 -5.23
CA LEU A 64 -2.57 10.01 -3.79
C LEU A 64 -3.72 10.87 -3.26
N GLU A 65 -3.85 12.10 -3.75
CA GLU A 65 -4.98 12.98 -3.42
C GLU A 65 -6.29 12.40 -4.00
N LEU A 66 -6.25 11.91 -5.24
CA LEU A 66 -7.39 11.23 -5.85
C LEU A 66 -7.82 9.98 -5.06
N LEU A 67 -6.87 9.18 -4.59
CA LEU A 67 -7.14 8.02 -3.74
C LEU A 67 -7.85 8.44 -2.45
N PHE A 68 -7.37 9.50 -1.79
CA PHE A 68 -7.98 10.03 -0.58
C PHE A 68 -9.41 10.50 -0.81
N ILE A 69 -9.64 11.31 -1.86
CA ILE A 69 -10.96 11.82 -2.22
C ILE A 69 -11.92 10.65 -2.55
N ARG A 70 -11.46 9.65 -3.30
CA ARG A 70 -12.27 8.46 -3.61
C ARG A 70 -12.62 7.66 -2.35
N ASN A 71 -11.70 7.54 -1.40
CA ASN A 71 -12.00 6.89 -0.12
C ASN A 71 -13.05 7.68 0.67
N ALA A 72 -12.87 8.99 0.77
CA ALA A 72 -13.77 9.89 1.50
C ALA A 72 -15.19 9.91 0.91
N MET A 73 -15.34 9.83 -0.42
CA MET A 73 -16.63 9.72 -1.10
C MET A 73 -17.25 8.31 -1.00
N GLY A 74 -16.55 7.33 -0.43
CA GLY A 74 -17.01 5.95 -0.32
C GLY A 74 -16.94 5.13 -1.61
N HIS A 75 -16.21 5.61 -2.62
CA HIS A 75 -15.99 4.94 -3.91
C HIS A 75 -14.92 3.83 -3.86
N LEU A 76 -14.38 3.51 -2.68
CA LEU A 76 -13.38 2.44 -2.49
C LEU A 76 -13.85 1.39 -1.47
N LYS A 77 -15.17 1.31 -1.24
CA LYS A 77 -15.77 0.32 -0.32
C LYS A 77 -15.82 -1.10 -0.91
N ILE A 78 -15.43 -1.26 -2.18
CA ILE A 78 -15.36 -2.55 -2.86
C ILE A 78 -13.89 -2.92 -3.01
N LYS A 79 -13.51 -4.11 -2.47
CA LYS A 79 -12.15 -4.66 -2.56
C LYS A 79 -11.56 -4.61 -3.98
N GLY A 80 -12.36 -4.96 -4.99
CA GLY A 80 -11.94 -4.97 -6.39
C GLY A 80 -11.47 -3.59 -6.88
N GLU A 81 -12.24 -2.54 -6.59
CA GLU A 81 -11.94 -1.17 -7.04
C GLU A 81 -10.64 -0.64 -6.43
N LEU A 82 -10.38 -0.98 -5.17
CA LEU A 82 -9.13 -0.59 -4.50
C LEU A 82 -7.91 -1.32 -5.09
N ILE A 83 -8.03 -2.64 -5.32
CA ILE A 83 -6.94 -3.43 -5.91
C ILE A 83 -6.66 -2.97 -7.35
N GLU A 84 -7.68 -2.69 -8.14
CA GLU A 84 -7.54 -2.14 -9.49
C GLU A 84 -6.83 -0.79 -9.49
N PHE A 85 -7.21 0.11 -8.58
CA PHE A 85 -6.54 1.40 -8.41
C PHE A 85 -5.06 1.22 -8.07
N ILE A 86 -4.73 0.38 -7.08
CA ILE A 86 -3.36 0.12 -6.64
C ILE A 86 -2.53 -0.47 -7.78
N ASN A 87 -3.08 -1.42 -8.54
CA ASN A 87 -2.38 -2.03 -9.66
C ASN A 87 -2.11 -1.04 -10.81
N GLY A 88 -3.05 -0.13 -11.08
CA GLY A 88 -2.91 0.91 -12.11
C GLY A 88 -1.95 2.05 -11.75
N PHE A 89 -1.51 2.15 -10.50
CA PHE A 89 -0.58 3.19 -10.05
C PHE A 89 0.83 2.94 -10.60
N ASN A 90 1.47 3.92 -11.26
CA ASN A 90 2.76 3.69 -11.94
C ASN A 90 3.86 4.66 -11.59
#